data_AF-A0A355U103-F1
#
_entry.id   AF-A0A355U103-F1
#
_cell.length_a   1.000
_cell.length_b   1.000
_cell.length_c   1.000
_cell.angle_alpha   90.00
_cell.angle_beta   90.00
_cell.angle_gamma   90.00
#
_symmetry.space_group_name_H-M   'P 1'
#
loop_
_entity.id
_entity.type
_entity.pdbx_description
1 polymer ?
#
loop_
_entity_poly.entity_id
_entity_poly.type
_entity_poly.pdbx_seq_one_letter_code
_entity_poly.pdbx_strand_id
1 'polypeptide(L)'
;MNNENKVLKTLKPINRGLSVVSILLGLYAIATLVIFNFADVITIITDEGTKYAEGFSYPGYQTIFAGYGNMIIQGYSEAGFNIWMCLGMFLPFVGCIVATVMLITNFSRRGTNLKRAIVEGVVALALIFGGIILFNVDKFWVSSAKAVTDSYTDYYATYLKPAMEGELYFGKCFYPTYTLAICLTAGIVKLIDCAALLFQKYYARKVSKEAKAQ
;
A
#
# COMPACT_ATOMS: atom_id res chain seq x y z
N MET A 1 0.30 -21.79 -41.68
CA MET A 1 0.78 -21.33 -40.36
C MET A 1 -0.44 -21.10 -39.47
N ASN A 2 -0.67 -21.97 -38.47
CA ASN A 2 -1.91 -22.04 -37.70
C ASN A 2 -2.25 -20.71 -36.99
N ASN A 3 -3.53 -20.33 -36.91
CA ASN A 3 -3.99 -19.07 -36.28
C ASN A 3 -3.47 -18.90 -34.84
N GLU A 4 -3.34 -20.00 -34.10
CA GLU A 4 -2.85 -20.02 -32.72
C GLU A 4 -1.37 -19.59 -32.57
N ASN A 5 -0.55 -19.83 -33.60
CA ASN A 5 0.84 -19.38 -33.64
C ASN A 5 0.97 -17.86 -33.93
N LYS A 6 -0.03 -17.25 -34.58
CA LYS A 6 -0.11 -15.78 -34.72
C LYS A 6 -0.48 -15.13 -33.38
N VAL A 7 -1.45 -15.68 -32.65
CA VAL A 7 -1.88 -15.18 -31.34
C VAL A 7 -0.71 -15.17 -30.34
N LEU A 8 0.07 -16.25 -30.25
CA LEU A 8 1.26 -16.32 -29.39
C LEU A 8 2.37 -15.32 -29.78
N LYS A 9 2.51 -15.01 -31.08
CA LYS A 9 3.47 -14.00 -31.56
C LYS A 9 3.05 -12.58 -31.18
N THR A 10 1.75 -12.29 -31.17
CA THR A 10 1.21 -10.97 -30.77
C THR A 10 1.17 -10.79 -29.25
N LEU A 11 0.89 -11.84 -28.47
CA LEU A 11 0.84 -11.77 -27.01
C LEU A 11 2.20 -11.51 -26.35
N LYS A 12 3.30 -11.98 -26.97
CA LYS A 12 4.65 -11.80 -26.42
C LYS A 12 5.07 -10.33 -26.24
N PRO A 13 5.02 -9.45 -27.26
CA PRO A 13 5.37 -8.05 -27.10
C PRO A 13 4.42 -7.30 -26.16
N ILE A 14 3.12 -7.62 -26.20
CA ILE A 14 2.11 -7.04 -25.29
C ILE A 14 2.44 -7.35 -23.84
N ASN A 15 2.66 -8.62 -23.50
CA ASN A 15 3.04 -9.03 -22.14
C ASN A 15 4.39 -8.42 -21.72
N ARG A 16 5.33 -8.25 -22.65
CA ARG A 16 6.59 -7.58 -22.35
C ARG A 16 6.39 -6.11 -22.00
N GLY A 17 5.57 -5.40 -22.75
CA GLY A 17 5.21 -4.01 -22.45
C GLY A 17 4.48 -3.88 -21.11
N LEU A 18 3.47 -4.73 -20.89
CA LEU A 18 2.70 -4.77 -19.66
C LEU A 18 3.57 -5.06 -18.43
N SER A 19 4.49 -6.02 -18.51
CA SER A 19 5.43 -6.28 -17.42
C SER A 19 6.40 -5.12 -17.17
N VAL A 20 6.82 -4.35 -18.18
CA VAL A 20 7.64 -3.14 -17.97
C VAL A 20 6.83 -2.08 -17.23
N VAL A 21 5.60 -1.82 -17.66
CA VAL A 21 4.69 -0.87 -16.99
C VAL A 21 4.42 -1.30 -15.55
N SER A 22 4.18 -2.60 -15.32
CA SER A 22 3.99 -3.19 -13.99
C SER A 22 5.21 -2.96 -13.07
N ILE A 23 6.43 -3.10 -13.58
CA ILE A 23 7.66 -2.85 -12.82
C ILE A 23 7.78 -1.37 -12.49
N LEU A 24 7.59 -0.47 -13.48
CA LEU A 24 7.71 0.98 -13.27
C LEU A 24 6.69 1.49 -12.25
N LEU A 25 5.43 1.05 -12.34
CA LEU A 25 4.40 1.37 -11.36
C LEU A 25 4.71 0.79 -9.98
N GLY A 26 5.30 -0.41 -9.91
CA GLY A 26 5.77 -1.00 -8.65
C GLY A 26 6.86 -0.15 -8.00
N LEU A 27 7.86 0.31 -8.75
CA LEU A 27 8.91 1.21 -8.27
C LEU A 27 8.34 2.55 -7.80
N TYR A 28 7.38 3.11 -8.54
CA TYR A 28 6.73 4.35 -8.17
C TYR A 28 5.88 4.22 -6.90
N ALA A 29 5.18 3.08 -6.74
CA ALA A 29 4.46 2.77 -5.51
C ALA A 29 5.42 2.63 -4.32
N ILE A 30 6.60 2.01 -4.48
CA ILE A 30 7.64 1.97 -3.44
C ILE A 30 8.05 3.39 -3.03
N ALA A 31 8.38 4.26 -3.99
CA ALA A 31 8.77 5.63 -3.69
C ALA A 31 7.66 6.39 -2.95
N THR A 32 6.41 6.22 -3.37
CA THR A 32 5.24 6.83 -2.72
C THR A 32 5.07 6.33 -1.29
N LEU A 33 5.23 5.03 -1.04
CA LEU A 33 5.17 4.44 0.31
C LEU A 33 6.32 4.93 1.21
N VAL A 34 7.51 5.15 0.67
CA VAL A 34 8.62 5.76 1.42
C VAL A 34 8.28 7.18 1.81
N ILE A 35 7.84 8.01 0.85
CA ILE A 35 7.52 9.41 1.10
C ILE A 35 6.32 9.54 2.06
N PHE A 36 5.36 8.59 2.05
CA PHE A 36 4.25 8.56 3.01
C PHE A 36 4.72 8.66 4.45
N ASN A 37 5.84 8.04 4.80
CA ASN A 37 6.38 8.09 6.15
C ASN A 37 6.74 9.51 6.59
N PHE A 38 7.14 10.37 5.65
CA PHE A 38 7.64 11.71 5.95
C PHE A 38 6.64 12.82 5.61
N ALA A 39 5.58 12.50 4.86
CA ALA A 39 4.54 13.44 4.47
C ALA A 39 3.47 13.57 5.55
N ASP A 40 2.78 14.71 5.55
CA ASP A 40 1.63 14.97 6.41
C ASP A 40 0.47 14.05 6.06
N VAL A 41 -0.05 13.34 7.07
CA VAL A 41 -1.09 12.31 6.90
C VAL A 41 -2.37 12.70 7.61
N ILE A 42 -2.27 13.22 8.83
CA ILE A 42 -3.41 13.64 9.64
C ILE A 42 -3.09 15.01 10.22
N THR A 43 -4.06 15.92 10.23
CA THR A 43 -3.94 17.20 10.91
C THR A 43 -4.96 17.28 12.04
N ILE A 44 -4.53 17.83 13.17
CA ILE A 44 -5.37 18.22 14.30
C ILE A 44 -5.22 19.72 14.56
N ILE A 45 -6.32 20.39 14.88
CA ILE A 45 -6.35 21.76 15.37
C ILE A 45 -7.20 21.75 16.63
N THR A 46 -6.74 22.45 17.68
CA THR A 46 -7.45 22.57 18.96
C THR A 46 -7.65 24.02 19.40
N ASP A 47 -8.29 24.24 20.55
CA ASP A 47 -8.66 25.58 21.01
C ASP A 47 -7.44 26.48 21.26
N GLU A 48 -7.63 27.79 21.19
CA GLU A 48 -6.57 28.76 21.53
C GLU A 48 -6.03 28.52 22.95
N GLY A 49 -4.70 28.58 23.10
CA GLY A 49 -4.01 28.31 24.37
C GLY A 49 -3.77 26.83 24.69
N THR A 50 -4.21 25.90 23.81
CA THR A 50 -3.91 24.47 23.92
C THR A 50 -2.75 24.03 23.01
N LYS A 51 -2.29 22.79 23.16
CA LYS A 51 -1.11 22.25 22.46
C LYS A 51 -1.19 22.33 20.92
N TYR A 52 -2.37 22.20 20.33
CA TYR A 52 -2.56 22.20 18.87
C TYR A 52 -3.35 23.41 18.37
N ALA A 53 -3.31 24.53 19.10
CA ALA A 53 -3.98 25.78 18.73
C ALA A 53 -3.60 26.28 17.33
N GLU A 54 -2.32 26.20 16.97
CA GLU A 54 -1.82 26.63 15.66
C GLU A 54 -1.96 25.54 14.57
N GLY A 55 -2.53 24.39 14.94
CA GLY A 55 -2.61 23.21 14.08
C GLY A 55 -1.30 22.42 14.03
N PHE A 56 -1.42 21.09 14.00
CA PHE A 56 -0.29 20.18 13.86
C PHE A 56 -0.62 19.05 12.90
N SER A 57 0.29 18.81 11.96
CA SER A 57 0.22 17.71 11.02
C SER A 57 1.15 16.59 11.46
N TYR A 58 0.58 15.42 11.71
CA TYR A 58 1.33 14.21 12.00
C TYR A 58 1.84 13.59 10.69
N PRO A 59 3.16 13.36 10.56
CA PRO A 59 3.72 12.63 9.44
C PRO A 59 3.38 11.15 9.53
N GLY A 60 3.41 10.46 8.39
CA GLY A 60 3.01 9.05 8.30
C GLY A 60 3.69 8.14 9.33
N TYR A 61 5.01 8.26 9.52
CA TYR A 61 5.73 7.42 10.47
C TYR A 61 5.22 7.59 11.90
N GLN A 62 4.79 8.81 12.29
CA GLN A 62 4.18 9.01 13.60
C GLN A 62 2.79 8.38 13.64
N THR A 63 1.96 8.62 12.61
CA THR A 63 0.63 8.03 12.53
C THR A 63 0.62 6.50 12.51
N ILE A 64 1.72 5.88 12.06
CA ILE A 64 1.86 4.44 11.89
C ILE A 64 2.61 3.78 13.05
N PHE A 65 3.77 4.35 13.43
CA PHE A 65 4.72 3.73 14.35
C PHE A 65 4.76 4.39 15.72
N ALA A 66 4.35 5.66 15.87
CA ALA A 66 4.32 6.34 17.17
C ALA A 66 3.11 5.94 18.01
N GLY A 67 2.90 4.63 18.12
CA GLY A 67 2.27 4.00 19.27
C GLY A 67 3.28 3.36 20.23
N TYR A 68 4.59 3.64 20.12
CA TYR A 68 5.57 3.20 21.12
C TYR A 68 6.34 4.37 21.74
N GLY A 69 6.12 4.52 23.05
CA GLY A 69 6.93 5.31 23.96
C GLY A 69 6.30 6.65 24.29
N ASN A 70 6.33 7.01 25.57
CA ASN A 70 6.20 8.40 26.00
C ASN A 70 6.94 9.26 24.98
N MET A 71 6.25 10.11 24.21
CA MET A 71 6.94 11.31 23.77
C MET A 71 7.32 11.97 25.09
N ILE A 72 8.59 11.90 25.47
CA ILE A 72 9.11 12.53 26.69
C ILE A 72 9.10 14.04 26.44
N ILE A 73 7.91 14.60 26.32
CA ILE A 73 7.57 15.88 26.87
C ILE A 73 6.83 15.48 28.15
N GLN A 74 7.50 15.64 29.28
CA GLN A 74 7.09 15.24 30.63
C GLN A 74 5.57 15.03 30.80
N GLY A 75 5.12 13.76 30.80
CA GLY A 75 3.81 13.36 31.33
C GLY A 75 2.66 13.07 30.35
N TYR A 76 2.84 13.11 29.02
CA TYR A 76 1.72 12.91 28.07
C TYR A 76 1.81 11.59 27.28
N SER A 77 0.72 10.82 27.24
CA SER A 77 0.54 9.65 26.34
C SER A 77 -0.58 9.94 25.34
N GLU A 78 -0.27 9.84 24.04
CA GLU A 78 -1.17 10.27 22.96
C GLU A 78 -1.77 9.11 22.15
N ALA A 79 -1.01 8.03 21.91
CA ALA A 79 -1.45 6.88 21.13
C ALA A 79 -0.72 5.58 21.53
N GLY A 80 -1.42 4.44 21.43
CA GLY A 80 -0.89 3.10 21.69
C GLY A 80 -0.49 2.34 20.41
N PHE A 81 0.43 1.37 20.56
CA PHE A 81 0.95 0.57 19.44
C PHE A 81 -0.14 -0.27 18.78
N ASN A 82 -0.21 -0.19 17.46
CA ASN A 82 -1.11 -1.00 16.67
C ASN A 82 -0.32 -1.89 15.69
N ILE A 83 -0.14 -3.15 16.07
CA ILE A 83 0.56 -4.14 15.24
C ILE A 83 -0.06 -4.29 13.85
N TRP A 84 -1.39 -4.13 13.73
CA TRP A 84 -2.10 -4.27 12.46
C TRP A 84 -1.80 -3.13 11.50
N MET A 85 -1.63 -1.89 11.99
CA MET A 85 -1.16 -0.78 11.15
C MET A 85 0.29 -0.97 10.72
N CYS A 86 1.17 -1.38 11.64
CA CYS A 86 2.57 -1.67 11.33
C CYS A 86 2.67 -2.77 10.25
N LEU A 87 1.89 -3.84 10.39
CA LEU A 87 1.80 -4.90 9.38
C LEU A 87 1.22 -4.37 8.07
N GLY A 88 0.14 -3.58 8.10
CA GLY A 88 -0.47 -2.97 6.92
C GLY A 88 0.47 -2.04 6.14
N MET A 89 1.48 -1.49 6.81
CA MET A 89 2.54 -0.64 6.26
C MET A 89 3.74 -1.41 5.72
N PHE A 90 4.15 -2.47 6.42
CA PHE A 90 5.28 -3.29 6.01
C PHE A 90 4.91 -4.29 4.90
N LEU A 91 3.68 -4.80 4.88
CA LEU A 91 3.23 -5.79 3.88
C LEU A 91 3.35 -5.29 2.42
N PRO A 92 2.91 -4.07 2.07
CA PRO A 92 2.98 -3.54 0.72
C PRO A 92 4.43 -3.24 0.32
N PHE A 93 5.22 -2.76 1.27
CA PHE A 93 6.63 -2.44 1.07
C PHE A 93 7.47 -3.71 0.82
N VAL A 94 7.34 -4.72 1.69
CA VAL A 94 8.01 -6.02 1.54
C VAL A 94 7.52 -6.73 0.28
N GLY A 95 6.20 -6.71 0.03
CA GLY A 95 5.60 -7.23 -1.19
C GLY A 95 6.23 -6.62 -2.43
N CYS A 96 6.33 -5.29 -2.51
CA CYS A 96 6.92 -4.61 -3.66
C CYS A 96 8.42 -4.86 -3.82
N ILE A 97 9.19 -4.97 -2.73
CA ILE A 97 10.61 -5.33 -2.80
C ILE A 97 10.78 -6.74 -3.39
N VAL A 98 10.05 -7.72 -2.85
CA VAL A 98 10.09 -9.10 -3.34
C VAL A 98 9.62 -9.17 -4.80
N ALA A 99 8.57 -8.41 -5.16
CA ALA A 99 8.09 -8.29 -6.53
C ALA A 99 9.17 -7.81 -7.48
N THR A 100 9.80 -6.71 -7.13
CA THR A 100 10.77 -6.01 -7.96
C THR A 100 11.98 -6.90 -8.20
N VAL A 101 12.51 -7.54 -7.14
CA VAL A 101 13.63 -8.47 -7.24
C VAL A 101 13.26 -9.72 -8.06
N MET A 102 12.11 -10.33 -7.82
CA MET A 102 11.70 -11.55 -8.54
C MET A 102 11.35 -11.27 -10.01
N LEU A 103 10.77 -10.12 -10.32
CA LEU A 103 10.45 -9.72 -11.68
C LEU A 103 11.72 -9.40 -12.46
N ILE A 104 12.68 -8.67 -11.89
CA ILE A 104 13.97 -8.37 -12.52
C ILE A 104 14.76 -9.67 -12.77
N THR A 105 14.90 -10.52 -11.75
CA THR A 105 15.70 -11.76 -11.86
C THR A 105 15.11 -12.80 -12.81
N ASN A 106 13.79 -12.77 -13.05
CA ASN A 106 13.11 -13.73 -13.93
C ASN A 106 12.57 -13.11 -15.23
N PHE A 107 12.85 -11.83 -15.49
CA PHE A 107 12.32 -11.10 -16.64
C PHE A 107 12.64 -11.77 -17.98
N SER A 108 13.86 -12.30 -18.11
CA SER A 108 14.39 -12.91 -19.34
C SER A 108 14.34 -14.44 -19.34
N ARG A 109 13.96 -15.09 -18.23
CA ARG A 109 14.01 -16.56 -18.10
C ARG A 109 12.76 -17.22 -18.68
N ARG A 110 12.95 -18.09 -19.68
CA ARG A 110 11.89 -18.92 -20.25
C ARG A 110 11.27 -19.84 -19.19
N GLY A 111 9.94 -20.04 -19.25
CA GLY A 111 9.23 -20.97 -18.37
C GLY A 111 8.83 -20.43 -16.98
N THR A 112 9.14 -19.17 -16.68
CA THR A 112 8.87 -18.57 -15.36
C THR A 112 7.51 -17.86 -15.26
N ASN A 113 6.68 -17.87 -16.31
CA ASN A 113 5.40 -17.14 -16.37
C ASN A 113 4.48 -17.40 -15.17
N LEU A 114 4.38 -18.63 -14.68
CA LEU A 114 3.56 -18.93 -13.50
C LEU A 114 4.12 -18.30 -12.23
N LYS A 115 5.44 -18.38 -12.02
CA LYS A 115 6.09 -17.78 -10.85
C LYS A 115 5.91 -16.26 -10.88
N ARG A 116 6.10 -15.65 -12.05
CA ARG A 116 5.88 -14.22 -12.28
C ARG A 116 4.42 -13.83 -12.02
N ALA A 117 3.46 -14.60 -12.52
CA ALA A 117 2.04 -14.34 -12.28
C ALA A 117 1.68 -14.40 -10.79
N ILE A 118 2.14 -15.42 -10.05
CA ILE A 118 1.91 -15.52 -8.62
C ILE A 118 2.46 -14.30 -7.89
N VAL A 119 3.70 -13.91 -8.22
CA VAL A 119 4.32 -12.72 -7.62
C VAL A 119 3.50 -11.47 -7.91
N GLU A 120 3.12 -11.23 -9.17
CA GLU A 120 2.29 -10.07 -9.52
C GLU A 120 0.94 -10.08 -8.79
N GLY A 121 0.30 -11.24 -8.66
CA GLY A 121 -0.95 -11.38 -7.92
C GLY A 121 -0.81 -11.08 -6.43
N VAL A 122 0.18 -11.63 -5.75
CA VAL A 122 0.43 -11.38 -4.32
C VAL A 122 0.70 -9.90 -4.06
N VAL A 123 1.50 -9.28 -4.93
CA VAL A 123 1.92 -7.89 -4.79
C VAL A 123 0.77 -6.94 -5.10
N ALA A 124 -0.06 -7.28 -6.08
CA ALA A 124 -1.27 -6.54 -6.35
C ALA A 124 -2.19 -6.49 -5.13
N LEU A 125 -2.44 -7.64 -4.49
CA LEU A 125 -3.25 -7.73 -3.28
C LEU A 125 -2.61 -6.92 -2.15
N ALA A 126 -1.30 -7.05 -1.93
CA ALA A 126 -0.58 -6.29 -0.90
C ALA A 126 -0.68 -4.77 -1.12
N LEU A 127 -0.56 -4.30 -2.37
CA LEU A 127 -0.73 -2.89 -2.71
C LEU A 127 -2.16 -2.41 -2.48
N ILE A 128 -3.16 -3.16 -2.94
CA ILE A 128 -4.57 -2.77 -2.79
C ILE A 128 -4.96 -2.71 -1.31
N PHE A 129 -4.72 -3.79 -0.56
CA PHE A 129 -5.04 -3.84 0.88
C PHE A 129 -4.22 -2.81 1.67
N GLY A 130 -2.92 -2.70 1.38
CA GLY A 130 -2.04 -1.71 1.99
C GLY A 130 -2.51 -0.27 1.78
N GLY A 131 -2.82 0.10 0.54
CA GLY A 131 -3.32 1.42 0.20
C GLY A 131 -4.64 1.74 0.93
N ILE A 132 -5.55 0.78 1.03
CA ILE A 132 -6.81 0.93 1.78
C ILE A 132 -6.55 1.14 3.27
N ILE A 133 -5.62 0.39 3.86
CA ILE A 133 -5.26 0.54 5.29
C ILE A 133 -4.66 1.93 5.53
N LEU A 134 -3.69 2.34 4.71
CA LEU A 134 -3.03 3.65 4.81
C LEU A 134 -4.01 4.82 4.63
N PHE A 135 -4.99 4.67 3.75
CA PHE A 135 -6.05 5.66 3.59
C PHE A 135 -6.96 5.79 4.82
N ASN A 136 -7.11 4.71 5.61
CA ASN A 136 -7.94 4.69 6.81
C ASN A 136 -7.14 4.85 8.11
N VAL A 137 -5.88 5.33 8.02
CA VAL A 137 -4.99 5.56 9.16
C VAL A 137 -5.61 6.48 10.23
N ASP A 138 -6.48 7.42 9.83
CA ASP A 138 -7.27 8.27 10.72
C ASP A 138 -8.16 7.46 11.67
N LYS A 139 -8.85 6.44 11.15
CA LYS A 139 -9.74 5.59 11.94
C LYS A 139 -8.96 4.71 12.90
N PHE A 140 -7.81 4.19 12.46
CA PHE A 140 -6.93 3.40 13.31
C PHE A 140 -6.28 4.26 14.39
N TRP A 141 -5.89 5.49 14.08
CA TRP A 141 -5.37 6.46 15.05
C TRP A 141 -6.40 6.76 16.14
N VAL A 142 -7.64 7.08 15.75
CA VAL A 142 -8.74 7.29 16.69
C VAL A 142 -8.99 6.07 17.56
N SER A 143 -9.00 4.87 16.96
CA SER A 143 -9.20 3.62 17.70
C SER A 143 -8.06 3.36 18.69
N SER A 144 -6.81 3.64 18.31
CA SER A 144 -5.65 3.49 19.18
C SER A 144 -5.67 4.50 20.32
N ALA A 145 -6.03 5.75 20.05
CA ALA A 145 -6.16 6.79 21.07
C ALA A 145 -7.24 6.44 22.11
N LYS A 146 -8.39 5.93 21.68
CA LYS A 146 -9.47 5.45 22.57
C LYS A 146 -9.05 4.29 23.48
N ALA A 147 -8.10 3.48 23.05
CA ALA A 147 -7.67 2.29 23.78
C ALA A 147 -6.64 2.60 24.89
N VAL A 148 -6.10 3.82 24.91
CA VAL A 148 -5.17 4.25 25.97
C VAL A 148 -5.99 4.60 27.21
N THR A 149 -6.09 3.66 28.14
CA THR A 149 -6.57 3.90 29.50
C THR A 149 -5.37 4.18 30.41
N ASP A 150 -5.54 5.01 31.44
CA ASP A 150 -4.51 5.32 32.46
C ASP A 150 -3.35 6.26 32.01
N SER A 151 -3.62 7.20 31.11
CA SER A 151 -2.72 8.34 30.85
C SER A 151 -2.98 9.50 31.83
N TYR A 152 -1.92 10.19 32.25
CA TYR A 152 -2.01 11.44 33.04
C TYR A 152 -2.80 12.54 32.30
N THR A 153 -2.86 12.47 30.97
CA THR A 153 -3.75 13.28 30.15
C THR A 153 -4.43 12.39 29.12
N ASP A 154 -5.76 12.28 29.18
CA ASP A 154 -6.55 11.56 28.20
C ASP A 154 -6.55 12.35 26.87
N TYR A 155 -5.62 12.02 25.98
CA TYR A 155 -5.50 12.66 24.66
C TYR A 155 -6.79 12.54 23.84
N TYR A 156 -7.47 11.39 23.93
CA TYR A 156 -8.70 11.16 23.19
C TYR A 156 -9.79 12.12 23.64
N ALA A 157 -10.05 12.20 24.96
CA ALA A 157 -11.09 13.06 25.49
C ALA A 157 -10.74 14.56 25.42
N THR A 158 -9.46 14.91 25.62
CA THR A 158 -9.01 16.31 25.75
C THR A 158 -8.82 16.99 24.40
N TYR A 159 -8.33 16.27 23.38
CA TYR A 159 -7.96 16.89 22.10
C TYR A 159 -8.69 16.26 20.92
N LEU A 160 -8.73 14.93 20.83
CA LEU A 160 -9.19 14.26 19.61
C LEU A 160 -10.72 14.30 19.45
N LYS A 161 -11.47 14.02 20.52
CA LYS A 161 -12.93 13.98 20.50
C LYS A 161 -13.54 15.37 20.19
N PRO A 162 -13.13 16.48 20.84
CA PRO A 162 -13.58 17.83 20.46
C PRO A 162 -13.28 18.17 19.00
N ALA A 163 -12.07 17.85 18.54
CA ALA A 163 -11.65 18.09 17.15
C ALA A 163 -12.43 17.27 16.12
N MET A 164 -12.94 16.09 16.49
CA MET A 164 -13.76 15.24 15.64
C MET A 164 -15.25 15.62 15.65
N GLU A 165 -15.78 16.07 16.78
CA GLU A 165 -17.20 16.41 16.97
C GLU A 165 -17.56 17.82 16.44
N GLY A 166 -16.58 18.51 15.85
CA GLY A 166 -16.78 19.74 15.10
C GLY A 166 -16.61 21.02 15.92
N GLU A 167 -16.12 20.92 17.15
CA GLU A 167 -15.69 22.10 17.91
C GLU A 167 -14.44 22.72 17.26
N LEU A 168 -13.60 21.89 16.63
CA LEU A 168 -12.35 22.28 15.97
C LEU A 168 -12.13 21.51 14.65
N TYR A 169 -10.94 20.94 14.42
CA TYR A 169 -10.64 20.19 13.20
C TYR A 169 -9.75 18.96 13.44
N PHE A 170 -10.22 17.80 12.99
CA PHE A 170 -9.43 16.60 12.82
C PHE A 170 -9.71 16.01 11.44
N GLY A 171 -8.67 15.81 10.62
CA GLY A 171 -8.88 15.38 9.25
C GLY A 171 -7.65 14.77 8.59
N LYS A 172 -7.91 14.02 7.53
CA LYS A 172 -6.86 13.48 6.65
C LYS A 172 -6.31 14.56 5.75
N CYS A 173 -4.99 14.56 5.61
CA CYS A 173 -4.28 15.37 4.63
C CYS A 173 -4.44 14.78 3.22
N PHE A 174 -3.84 15.44 2.24
CA PHE A 174 -3.86 15.00 0.84
C PHE A 174 -3.11 13.67 0.62
N TYR A 175 -2.01 13.44 1.35
CA TYR A 175 -1.07 12.36 1.06
C TYR A 175 -1.68 10.94 1.16
N PRO A 176 -2.53 10.63 2.16
CA PRO A 176 -3.24 9.35 2.20
C PRO A 176 -4.14 9.06 1.00
N THR A 177 -4.81 10.08 0.47
CA THR A 177 -5.63 9.94 -0.73
C THR A 177 -4.77 9.68 -1.96
N TYR A 178 -3.65 10.42 -2.08
CA TYR A 178 -2.68 10.23 -3.14
C TYR A 178 -2.08 8.82 -3.13
N THR A 179 -1.62 8.34 -1.98
CA THR A 179 -1.06 6.99 -1.83
C THR A 179 -2.07 5.91 -2.16
N LEU A 180 -3.33 6.05 -1.76
CA LEU A 180 -4.40 5.12 -2.15
C LEU A 180 -4.52 5.02 -3.68
N ALA A 181 -4.59 6.17 -4.37
CA ALA A 181 -4.74 6.19 -5.83
C ALA A 181 -3.57 5.48 -6.54
N ILE A 182 -2.34 5.72 -6.09
CA ILE A 182 -1.14 5.07 -6.64
C ILE A 182 -1.16 3.56 -6.37
N CYS A 183 -1.44 3.15 -5.12
CA CYS A 183 -1.50 1.74 -4.74
C CYS A 183 -2.60 0.97 -5.50
N LEU A 184 -3.78 1.56 -5.68
CA LEU A 184 -4.86 0.96 -6.46
C LEU A 184 -4.49 0.83 -7.94
N THR A 185 -3.94 1.89 -8.54
CA THR A 185 -3.54 1.89 -9.95
C THR A 185 -2.46 0.83 -10.21
N ALA A 186 -1.41 0.82 -9.38
CA ALA A 186 -0.35 -0.18 -9.48
C ALA A 186 -0.89 -1.60 -9.23
N GLY A 187 -1.75 -1.78 -8.22
CA GLY A 187 -2.36 -3.07 -7.92
C GLY A 187 -3.21 -3.63 -9.06
N ILE A 188 -4.06 -2.80 -9.67
CA ILE A 188 -4.90 -3.21 -10.81
C ILE A 188 -4.04 -3.61 -12.01
N VAL A 189 -3.03 -2.81 -12.36
CA VAL A 189 -2.13 -3.14 -13.49
C VAL A 189 -1.39 -4.46 -13.24
N LYS A 190 -0.99 -4.72 -11.99
CA LYS A 190 -0.38 -6.00 -11.60
C LYS A 190 -1.33 -7.18 -11.70
N LEU A 191 -2.61 -7.02 -11.35
CA LEU A 191 -3.63 -8.06 -11.59
C LEU A 191 -3.80 -8.33 -13.09
N ILE A 192 -3.79 -7.30 -13.93
CA ILE A 192 -3.87 -7.45 -15.39
C ILE A 192 -2.64 -8.20 -15.91
N ASP A 193 -1.42 -7.88 -15.46
CA ASP A 193 -0.20 -8.61 -15.86
C ASP A 193 -0.23 -10.07 -15.38
N CYS A 194 -0.68 -10.31 -14.15
CA CYS A 194 -0.91 -11.65 -13.63
C CYS A 194 -1.85 -12.46 -14.54
N ALA A 195 -3.01 -11.90 -14.87
CA ALA A 195 -3.99 -12.54 -15.75
C ALA A 195 -3.41 -12.81 -17.16
N ALA A 196 -2.69 -11.85 -17.73
CA ALA A 196 -2.06 -11.98 -19.05
C ALA A 196 -0.99 -13.08 -19.08
N LEU A 197 -0.17 -13.20 -18.02
CA LEU A 197 0.85 -14.24 -17.88
C LEU A 197 0.23 -15.63 -17.70
N LEU A 198 -0.85 -15.74 -16.93
CA LEU A 198 -1.60 -17.00 -16.78
C LEU A 198 -2.28 -17.41 -18.08
N PHE A 199 -2.91 -16.46 -18.77
CA PHE A 199 -3.55 -16.69 -20.06
C PHE A 199 -2.55 -17.17 -21.11
N GLN A 200 -1.39 -16.51 -21.22
CA GLN A 200 -0.33 -16.93 -22.14
C GLN A 200 0.17 -18.35 -21.84
N LYS A 201 0.29 -18.72 -20.57
CA LYS A 201 0.70 -20.07 -20.16
C LYS A 201 -0.36 -21.11 -20.49
N TYR A 202 -1.63 -20.81 -20.25
CA TYR A 202 -2.75 -21.68 -20.60
C TYR A 202 -2.79 -21.94 -22.11
N TYR A 203 -2.71 -20.88 -22.91
CA TYR A 203 -2.75 -20.96 -24.36
C TYR A 203 -1.55 -21.76 -24.92
N ALA A 204 -0.33 -21.48 -24.46
CA ALA A 204 0.86 -22.22 -24.89
C ALA A 204 0.78 -23.73 -24.57
N ARG A 205 0.16 -24.11 -23.45
CA ARG A 205 -0.08 -25.52 -23.10
C ARG A 205 -1.10 -26.18 -24.03
N LYS A 206 -2.17 -25.46 -24.40
CA LYS A 206 -3.21 -25.96 -25.30
C LYS A 206 -2.62 -26.27 -26.68
N VAL A 207 -1.94 -25.30 -27.29
CA VAL A 207 -1.25 -25.44 -28.59
C VAL A 207 -0.25 -26.61 -28.58
N SER A 208 0.52 -26.76 -27.49
CA SER A 208 1.49 -27.86 -27.36
C SER A 208 0.85 -29.23 -27.24
N LYS A 209 -0.38 -29.35 -26.70
CA LYS A 209 -1.09 -30.63 -26.61
C LYS A 209 -1.66 -31.02 -27.96
N GLU A 210 -2.25 -30.08 -28.67
CA GLU A 210 -2.82 -30.30 -30.02
C GLU A 210 -1.73 -30.68 -31.03
N ALA A 211 -0.57 -30.02 -30.96
CA ALA A 211 0.59 -30.36 -31.81
C ALA A 211 1.23 -31.72 -31.51
N LYS A 212 0.98 -32.33 -30.35
CA LYS A 212 1.44 -33.69 -30.00
C LYS A 212 0.43 -34.79 -30.32
N ALA A 213 -0.82 -34.40 -30.58
CA ALA A 213 -1.90 -35.31 -30.94
C ALA A 213 -2.06 -35.48 -32.47
N GLN A 214 -1.32 -34.69 -33.25
CA GLN A 214 -1.12 -34.81 -34.69
C GLN A 214 0.17 -35.58 -34.98
#